data_AF-A0A2G9QFC5-F1
#
_entry.id   AF-A0A2G9QFC5-F1
#
_cell.length_a   1.000
_cell.length_b   1.000
_cell.length_c   1.000
_cell.angle_alpha   90.00
_cell.angle_beta   90.00
_cell.angle_gamma   90.00
#
_symmetry.space_group_name_H-M   'P 1'
#
loop_
_entity.id
_entity.type
_entity.pdbx_description
1 polymer ?
#
loop_
_entity_poly.entity_id
_entity_poly.type
_entity_poly.pdbx_seq_one_letter_code
_entity_poly.pdbx_strand_id
1 'polypeptide(L)'
;MNAKFKEPEFLSAFIDQYREMRNLWEVKHPQYYLKHVRMSTLERHLTFVQTYILEAMMEMLLSKIGILRNMYFPEIRSIIR
;
A
#
# COMPACT_ATOMS: atom_id res chain seq x y z
N MET A 1 1.25 -10.76 -11.96
CA MET A 1 1.30 -10.66 -10.48
C MET A 1 1.73 -12.01 -9.92
N ASN A 2 2.77 -12.03 -9.09
CA ASN A 2 3.27 -13.24 -8.42
C ASN A 2 2.14 -13.92 -7.63
N ALA A 3 2.01 -15.25 -7.74
CA ALA A 3 0.91 -16.03 -7.15
C ALA A 3 0.76 -15.79 -5.64
N LYS A 4 1.87 -15.51 -4.94
CA LYS A 4 1.88 -15.18 -3.51
C LYS A 4 1.07 -13.93 -3.14
N PHE A 5 0.85 -12.98 -4.06
CA PHE A 5 -0.02 -11.82 -3.82
C PHE A 5 -1.53 -12.15 -3.79
N LYS A 6 -1.89 -13.42 -4.01
CA LYS A 6 -3.26 -13.94 -3.95
C LYS A 6 -3.49 -14.84 -2.74
N GLU A 7 -2.45 -15.18 -1.98
CA GLU A 7 -2.57 -15.99 -0.76
C GLU A 7 -3.42 -15.23 0.27
N PRO A 8 -4.52 -15.83 0.78
CA PRO A 8 -5.45 -15.16 1.69
C PRO A 8 -4.76 -14.64 2.96
N GLU A 9 -3.83 -15.42 3.52
CA GLU A 9 -3.08 -15.07 4.73
C GLU A 9 -2.20 -13.84 4.51
N PHE A 10 -1.45 -13.82 3.40
CA PHE A 10 -0.66 -12.66 3.00
C PHE A 10 -1.55 -11.44 2.73
N LEU A 11 -2.67 -11.63 2.03
CA LEU A 11 -3.59 -10.55 1.71
C LEU A 11 -4.18 -9.89 2.95
N SER A 12 -4.58 -10.69 3.94
CA SER A 12 -5.09 -10.17 5.22
C SER A 12 -4.01 -9.32 5.90
N ALA A 13 -2.81 -9.89 6.09
CA ALA A 13 -1.72 -9.19 6.77
C ALA A 13 -1.27 -7.91 6.03
N PHE A 14 -1.25 -7.95 4.68
CA PHE A 14 -0.96 -6.79 3.85
C PHE A 14 -2.01 -5.68 4.05
N ILE A 15 -3.30 -6.03 4.04
CA ILE A 15 -4.39 -5.06 4.19
C ILE A 15 -4.36 -4.45 5.59
N ASP A 16 -4.16 -5.26 6.62
CA ASP A 16 -4.08 -4.79 8.00
C ASP A 16 -2.94 -3.78 8.17
N GLN A 17 -1.75 -4.08 7.65
CA GLN A 17 -0.63 -3.15 7.69
C GLN A 17 -0.88 -1.88 6.86
N TYR A 18 -1.50 -2.01 5.69
CA TYR A 18 -1.82 -0.86 4.84
C TYR A 18 -2.83 0.10 5.48
N ARG A 19 -3.80 -0.42 6.25
CA ARG A 19 -4.77 0.41 6.99
C ARG A 19 -4.10 1.31 8.00
N GLU A 20 -3.07 0.83 8.68
CA GLU A 20 -2.31 1.62 9.66
C GLU A 20 -1.46 2.72 8.99
N MET A 21 -1.10 2.55 7.72
CA MET A 21 -0.30 3.52 6.93
C MET A 21 -1.16 4.65 6.34
N ARG A 22 -1.88 5.37 7.21
CA ARG A 22 -2.84 6.42 6.85
C ARG A 22 -2.26 7.51 5.94
N ASN A 23 -0.98 7.83 6.08
CA ASN A 23 -0.29 8.80 5.22
C ASN A 23 -0.18 8.37 3.73
N LEU A 24 -0.50 7.12 3.39
CA LEU A 24 -0.53 6.64 2.00
C LEU A 24 -1.89 6.81 1.32
N TRP A 25 -2.99 6.92 2.07
CA TRP A 25 -4.34 6.93 1.52
C TRP A 25 -5.25 8.03 2.06
N GLU A 26 -5.05 8.51 3.28
CA GLU A 26 -5.88 9.54 3.88
C GLU A 26 -5.35 10.94 3.52
N VAL A 27 -6.05 11.62 2.62
CA VAL A 27 -5.68 12.96 2.13
C VAL A 27 -5.58 14.00 3.25
N LYS A 28 -6.42 13.87 4.29
CA LYS A 28 -6.43 14.77 5.45
C LYS A 28 -5.28 14.50 6.43
N HIS A 29 -4.53 13.41 6.26
CA HIS A 29 -3.41 13.10 7.14
C HIS A 29 -2.29 14.14 6.95
N PRO A 30 -1.75 14.75 8.03
CA PRO A 30 -0.74 15.81 7.92
C PRO A 30 0.50 15.42 7.11
N GLN A 31 0.83 14.13 7.10
CA GLN A 31 2.00 13.58 6.40
C GLN A 31 1.69 13.10 4.96
N TYR A 32 0.45 13.24 4.48
CA TYR A 32 0.05 12.75 3.15
C TYR A 32 0.81 13.45 2.00
N TYR A 33 1.14 14.73 2.14
CA TYR A 33 1.87 15.47 1.10
C TYR A 33 3.39 15.45 1.31
N LEU A 34 3.88 14.87 2.41
CA LEU A 34 5.31 14.80 2.71
C LEU A 34 5.96 13.64 1.96
N LYS A 35 6.55 13.94 0.79
CA LYS A 35 7.15 12.94 -0.11
C LYS A 35 8.14 12.00 0.59
N HIS A 36 9.04 12.55 1.42
CA HIS A 36 10.06 11.76 2.12
C HIS A 36 9.43 10.81 3.15
N VAL A 37 8.42 11.26 3.89
CA VAL A 37 7.70 10.42 4.86
C VAL A 37 6.96 9.30 4.15
N ARG A 38 6.25 9.61 3.07
CA ARG A 38 5.56 8.60 2.26
C ARG A 38 6.50 7.56 1.69
N MET A 39 7.66 7.98 1.19
CA MET A 39 8.67 7.04 0.67
C MET A 39 9.17 6.11 1.77
N SER A 40 9.50 6.65 2.96
CA SER A 40 9.93 5.85 4.11
C SER A 40 8.85 4.85 4.55
N THR A 41 7.57 5.24 4.55
CA THR A 41 6.46 4.32 4.83
C THR A 41 6.35 3.21 3.77
N LEU A 42 6.49 3.54 2.49
CA LEU A 42 6.48 2.56 1.39
C LEU A 42 7.66 1.59 1.50
N GLU A 43 8.85 2.06 1.83
CA GLU A 43 10.04 1.22 2.05
C GLU A 43 9.83 0.25 3.21
N ARG A 44 9.29 0.72 4.34
CA ARG A 44 8.94 -0.15 5.47
C ARG A 44 7.91 -1.20 5.08
N HIS A 45 6.92 -0.83 4.27
CA HIS A 45 5.92 -1.77 3.78
C HIS A 45 6.55 -2.79 2.81
N LEU A 46 7.48 -2.35 1.95
CA LEU A 46 8.20 -3.24 1.05
C LEU A 46 9.03 -4.26 1.83
N THR A 47 9.73 -3.85 2.88
CA THR A 47 10.47 -4.77 3.77
C THR A 47 9.54 -5.84 4.35
N PHE A 48 8.34 -5.48 4.78
CA PHE A 48 7.36 -6.45 5.22
C PHE A 48 6.97 -7.42 4.09
N VAL A 49 6.63 -6.92 2.90
CA VAL A 49 6.27 -7.78 1.77
C VAL A 49 7.41 -8.73 1.40
N GLN A 50 8.65 -8.27 1.51
CA GLN A 50 9.85 -9.07 1.26
C GLN A 50 10.03 -10.24 2.24
N THR A 51 9.41 -10.18 3.44
CA THR A 51 9.38 -11.34 4.36
C THR A 51 8.55 -12.51 3.81
N TYR A 52 7.58 -12.24 2.93
CA TYR A 52 6.74 -13.27 2.27
C TYR A 52 7.19 -13.57 0.84
N ILE A 53 7.65 -12.54 0.13
CA ILE A 53 7.98 -12.53 -1.28
C ILE A 53 9.34 -11.84 -1.44
N LEU A 54 10.43 -12.61 -1.31
CA LEU A 54 11.80 -12.08 -1.28
C LEU A 54 12.13 -11.16 -2.48
N GLU A 55 11.62 -11.49 -3.67
CA GLU A 55 11.83 -10.74 -4.91
C GLU A 55 10.86 -9.56 -5.09
N ALA A 56 10.07 -9.22 -4.06
CA ALA A 56 9.15 -8.10 -4.15
C ALA A 56 9.91 -6.79 -4.38
N MET A 57 9.48 -6.09 -5.43
CA MET A 57 9.98 -4.77 -5.80
C MET A 57 8.96 -3.68 -5.49
N MET A 58 9.43 -2.44 -5.38
CA MET A 58 8.60 -1.26 -5.15
C MET A 58 7.46 -1.15 -6.17
N GLU A 59 7.70 -1.48 -7.44
CA GLU A 59 6.68 -1.47 -8.49
C GLU A 59 5.51 -2.43 -8.18
N MET A 60 5.83 -3.64 -7.69
CA MET A 60 4.80 -4.63 -7.32
C MET A 60 3.95 -4.14 -6.14
N LEU A 61 4.60 -3.54 -5.14
CA LEU A 61 3.94 -2.95 -3.99
C LEU A 61 2.98 -1.82 -4.42
N LEU A 62 3.48 -0.87 -5.21
CA LEU A 62 2.68 0.26 -5.70
C LEU A 62 1.50 -0.21 -6.56
N SER A 63 1.70 -1.22 -7.42
CA SER A 63 0.63 -1.84 -8.20
C SER A 63 -0.47 -2.41 -7.28
N LYS A 64 -0.10 -3.15 -6.23
CA LYS A 64 -1.05 -3.74 -5.28
C LYS A 64 -1.80 -2.68 -4.48
N ILE A 65 -1.10 -1.66 -3.98
CA ILE A 65 -1.70 -0.52 -3.29
C ILE A 65 -2.69 0.21 -4.21
N GLY A 66 -2.33 0.41 -5.49
CA GLY A 66 -3.20 1.04 -6.48
C GLY A 66 -4.50 0.27 -6.68
N ILE A 67 -4.45 -1.06 -6.75
CA ILE A 67 -5.66 -1.90 -6.84
C ILE A 67 -6.52 -1.78 -5.58
N LEU A 68 -5.93 -1.88 -4.39
CA LEU A 68 -6.66 -1.80 -3.13
C LEU A 68 -7.30 -0.42 -2.94
N ARG A 69 -6.59 0.66 -3.28
CA ARG A 69 -7.14 2.01 -3.26
C ARG A 69 -8.36 2.13 -4.17
N ASN A 70 -8.29 1.57 -5.37
CA ASN A 70 -9.41 1.55 -6.31
C ASN A 70 -10.61 0.75 -5.82
N MET A 71 -10.38 -0.35 -5.08
CA MET A 71 -11.40 -1.24 -4.57
C MET A 71 -12.12 -0.70 -3.33
N TYR A 72 -11.38 -0.10 -2.40
CA TYR A 72 -11.90 0.25 -1.07
C TYR A 72 -12.19 1.73 -0.86
N PHE A 73 -11.66 2.63 -1.69
CA PHE A 73 -11.81 4.07 -1.50
C PHE A 73 -12.32 4.79 -2.76
N PRO A 74 -13.51 4.42 -3.28
CA PRO A 74 -14.09 5.08 -4.45
C PRO A 74 -14.33 6.58 -4.21
N GLU A 75 -14.63 6.99 -2.98
CA GLU A 75 -14.79 8.40 -2.55
C GLU A 75 -13.52 9.25 -2.69
N ILE A 76 -12.32 8.66 -2.59
CA ILE A 76 -11.05 9.37 -2.81
C ILE A 76 -10.85 9.70 -4.31
N ARG A 77 -11.48 8.94 -5.21
CA ARG A 77 -11.41 9.15 -6.66
C ARG A 77 -12.02 10.48 -7.09
N SER A 78 -13.12 10.91 -6.46
CA SER A 78 -13.81 12.15 -6.84
C SER A 78 -13.12 13.41 -6.34
N ILE A 79 -12.19 13.28 -5.38
CA ILE A 79 -11.45 14.41 -4.79
C ILE A 79 -10.15 14.71 -5.57
N ILE A 80 -9.69 13.77 -6.41
CA ILE A 80 -8.39 13.83 -7.11
C ILE A 80 -8.53 14.00 -8.63
N ARG A 81 -9.75 13.92 -9.18
CA ARG A 81 -10.07 14.34 -10.56
C ARG A 81 -10.54 15.79 -10.56
#